data_AF-A0AA36CX49-F1
#
_entry.id   AF-A0AA36CX49-F1
#
_cell.length_a   1.000
_cell.length_b   1.000
_cell.length_c   1.000
_cell.angle_alpha   90.00
_cell.angle_beta   90.00
_cell.angle_gamma   90.00
#
_symmetry.space_group_name_H-M   'P 1'
#
loop_
_entity.id
_entity.type
_entity.pdbx_description
1 polymer ?
#
loop_
_entity_poly.entity_id
_entity_poly.type
_entity_poly.pdbx_seq_one_letter_code
_entity_poly.pdbx_strand_id
1 'polypeptide(L)'
;MSGLTDDVKKQLAVFNAAISSLEELLEQNLGSFDEHLRRDAFEMLKMDNAALFTVNALTTAIVATTGRNPKDNEELQNEMQRVKSLMVRTKEQEDRRNLAPEINQRASKAFVRNALFDVDESTQRIQEKRAAEAAAAEAEEAPPKIPKMTD
;
A
#
# COMPACT_ATOMS: atom_id res chain seq x y z
N MET A 1 36.81 35.92 35.64
CA MET A 1 35.67 35.31 34.90
C MET A 1 36.27 34.45 33.80
N SER A 2 36.48 33.17 34.07
CA SER A 2 37.12 32.25 33.11
C SER A 2 36.20 32.08 31.91
N GLY A 3 36.72 32.37 30.72
CA GLY A 3 36.04 32.10 29.46
C GLY A 3 35.66 30.62 29.34
N LEU A 4 34.70 30.36 28.45
CA LEU A 4 34.24 29.03 28.08
C LEU A 4 35.44 28.11 27.80
N THR A 5 35.48 26.92 28.41
CA THR A 5 36.57 25.96 28.19
C THR A 5 36.58 25.50 26.73
N ASP A 6 37.76 25.13 26.23
CA ASP A 6 37.90 24.73 24.82
C ASP A 6 37.09 23.47 24.48
N ASP A 7 36.90 22.57 25.45
CA ASP A 7 36.01 21.41 25.33
C ASP A 7 34.55 21.82 25.08
N VAL A 8 34.06 22.82 25.82
CA VAL A 8 32.69 23.31 25.66
C VAL A 8 32.54 24.04 24.33
N LYS A 9 33.53 24.82 23.89
CA LYS A 9 33.54 25.42 22.55
C LYS A 9 33.46 24.36 21.45
N LYS A 10 34.21 23.27 21.59
CA LYS A 10 34.20 22.15 20.64
C LYS A 10 32.85 21.45 20.60
N GLN A 11 32.24 21.17 21.75
CA GLN A 11 30.90 20.58 21.82
C GLN A 11 29.84 21.47 21.19
N LEU A 12 29.90 22.79 21.43
CA LEU A 12 29.00 23.76 20.79
C LEU A 12 29.19 23.81 19.27
N ALA A 13 30.42 23.75 18.78
CA ALA A 13 30.68 23.72 17.34
C ALA A 13 30.09 22.46 16.68
N VAL A 14 30.22 21.29 17.33
CA VAL A 14 29.61 20.04 16.87
C VAL A 14 28.08 20.12 16.89
N PHE A 15 27.50 20.66 17.96
CA PHE A 15 26.06 20.84 18.07
C PHE A 15 25.51 21.77 16.99
N ASN A 16 26.17 22.91 16.75
CA ASN A 16 25.78 23.85 15.71
C ASN A 16 25.85 23.20 14.32
N ALA A 17 26.93 22.48 14.01
CA ALA A 17 27.06 21.77 12.74
C ALA A 17 25.97 20.71 12.55
N ALA A 18 25.60 19.99 13.61
CA ALA A 18 24.52 19.01 13.57
C ALA A 18 23.15 19.65 13.30
N ILE A 19 22.86 20.80 13.91
CA ILE A 19 21.61 21.55 13.66
C ILE A 19 21.58 22.06 12.22
N SER A 20 22.66 22.69 11.73
CA SER A 20 22.71 23.19 10.35
C SER A 20 22.51 22.06 9.34
N SER A 21 23.12 20.89 9.56
CA SER A 21 22.90 19.73 8.69
C SER A 21 21.46 19.23 8.74
N LEU A 22 20.82 19.26 9.91
CA LEU A 22 19.40 18.88 10.04
C LEU A 22 18.48 19.88 9.32
N GLU A 23 18.76 21.17 9.42
CA GLU A 23 18.02 22.24 8.74
C GLU A 23 18.05 22.05 7.22
N GLU A 24 19.24 21.84 6.65
CA GLU A 24 19.41 21.55 5.22
C GLU A 24 18.61 20.30 4.78
N LEU A 25 18.63 19.24 5.58
CA LEU A 25 17.86 18.02 5.29
C LEU A 25 16.36 18.26 5.34
N LEU A 26 15.88 19.03 6.32
CA LEU A 26 14.45 19.33 6.45
C LEU A 26 13.96 20.21 5.30
N GLU A 27 14.72 21.23 4.92
CA GLU A 27 14.40 22.09 3.77
C GLU A 27 14.31 21.29 2.45
N GLN A 28 15.23 20.35 2.25
CA GLN A 28 15.23 19.51 1.05
C GLN A 28 14.06 18.52 0.98
N ASN A 29 13.56 18.05 2.13
CA ASN A 29 12.64 16.90 2.18
C ASN A 29 11.19 17.25 2.54
N LEU A 30 10.94 18.28 3.36
CA LEU A 30 9.57 18.57 3.78
C LEU A 30 8.68 19.03 2.61
N GLY A 31 9.26 19.73 1.62
CA GLY A 31 8.51 20.30 0.50
C GLY A 31 7.40 21.26 0.97
N SER A 32 6.58 21.72 0.04
CA SER A 32 5.36 22.47 0.41
C SER A 32 4.27 21.53 0.93
N PHE A 33 3.31 22.10 1.68
CA PHE A 33 2.14 21.35 2.13
C PHE A 33 1.36 20.74 0.94
N ASP A 34 1.23 21.48 -0.16
CA ASP A 34 0.57 21.00 -1.37
C ASP A 34 1.32 19.84 -2.03
N GLU A 35 2.66 19.87 -2.03
CA GLU A 35 3.47 18.73 -2.51
C GLU A 35 3.32 17.52 -1.61
N HIS A 36 3.23 17.73 -0.29
CA HIS A 36 2.99 16.65 0.65
C HIS A 36 1.64 15.96 0.43
N LEU A 37 0.58 16.72 0.16
CA LEU A 37 -0.75 16.17 -0.16
C LEU A 37 -0.82 15.43 -1.50
N ARG A 38 0.14 15.63 -2.40
CA ARG A 38 0.22 14.92 -3.69
C ARG A 38 0.95 13.58 -3.61
N ARG A 39 1.57 13.26 -2.47
CA ARG A 39 2.30 11.99 -2.27
C ARG A 39 1.34 10.80 -2.23
N ASP A 40 1.84 9.61 -2.54
CA ASP A 40 1.08 8.39 -2.28
C ASP A 40 0.74 8.29 -0.78
N ALA A 41 -0.42 7.74 -0.44
CA ALA A 41 -0.88 7.68 0.94
C ALA A 41 0.13 6.99 1.88
N PHE A 42 0.89 6.02 1.38
CA PHE A 42 1.91 5.34 2.15
C PHE A 42 3.19 6.16 2.30
N GLU A 43 3.58 6.91 1.27
CA GLU A 43 4.71 7.84 1.34
C GLU A 43 4.43 9.01 2.28
N MET A 44 3.21 9.54 2.24
CA MET A 44 2.72 10.56 3.16
C MET A 44 2.85 10.09 4.62
N LEU A 45 2.37 8.87 4.92
CA LEU A 45 2.49 8.26 6.25
C LEU A 45 3.95 8.11 6.72
N LYS A 46 4.87 7.76 5.83
CA LYS A 46 6.30 7.67 6.15
C LYS A 46 6.87 9.04 6.50
N MET A 47 6.53 10.06 5.72
CA MET A 47 6.97 11.44 5.96
C MET A 47 6.39 11.99 7.27
N ASP A 48 5.12 11.74 7.56
CA ASP A 48 4.48 12.17 8.80
C ASP A 48 5.13 11.55 10.03
N ASN A 49 5.44 10.25 9.99
CA ASN A 49 6.15 9.59 11.08
C ASN A 49 7.57 10.16 11.27
N ALA A 50 8.28 10.45 10.19
CA ALA A 50 9.61 11.08 10.26
C ALA A 50 9.53 12.49 10.84
N ALA A 51 8.54 13.28 10.42
CA ALA A 51 8.31 14.64 10.93
C ALA A 51 7.97 14.61 12.44
N LEU A 52 7.04 13.76 12.86
CA LEU A 52 6.68 13.59 14.28
C LEU A 52 7.89 13.17 15.13
N PHE A 53 8.66 12.19 14.67
CA PHE A 53 9.88 11.78 15.37
C PHE A 53 10.89 12.93 15.49
N THR A 54 11.07 13.70 14.41
CA THR A 54 12.00 14.82 14.37
C THR A 54 11.61 15.91 15.37
N VAL A 55 10.32 16.28 15.42
CA VAL A 55 9.80 17.25 16.39
C VAL A 55 10.09 16.77 17.82
N ASN A 56 9.81 15.51 18.14
CA ASN A 56 10.06 14.97 19.49
C ASN A 56 11.55 14.92 19.85
N ALA A 57 12.41 14.58 18.88
CA ALA A 57 13.85 14.58 19.06
C ALA A 57 14.38 16.01 19.32
N LEU A 58 13.86 17.00 18.60
CA LEU A 58 14.18 18.41 18.82
C LEU A 58 13.68 18.91 20.18
N THR A 59 12.47 18.53 20.60
CA THR A 59 11.96 18.83 21.95
C THR A 59 12.88 18.24 23.01
N THR A 60 13.35 17.00 22.83
CA THR A 60 14.35 16.37 23.72
C THR A 60 15.62 17.20 23.82
N ALA A 61 16.15 17.66 22.69
CA ALA A 61 17.34 18.51 22.64
C ALA A 61 17.13 19.84 23.38
N ILE A 62 15.99 20.51 23.17
CA ILE A 62 15.62 21.75 23.86
C ILE A 62 15.53 21.54 25.38
N VAL A 63 14.90 20.44 25.83
CA VAL A 63 14.84 20.14 27.26
C VAL A 63 16.24 19.97 27.84
N ALA A 64 17.12 19.24 27.14
CA ALA A 64 18.51 19.05 27.54
C ALA A 64 19.30 20.37 27.63
N THR A 65 19.13 21.29 26.68
CA THR A 65 19.82 22.59 26.70
C THR A 65 19.33 23.52 27.81
N THR A 66 18.10 23.33 28.30
CA THR A 66 17.59 24.06 29.49
C THR A 66 18.12 23.51 30.82
N GLY A 67 19.01 22.52 30.81
CA GLY A 67 19.59 21.91 32.01
C GLY A 67 18.66 20.91 32.71
N ARG A 68 17.54 20.55 32.08
CA ARG A 68 16.63 19.50 32.54
C ARG A 68 16.95 18.18 31.86
N ASN A 69 16.80 17.07 32.58
CA ASN A 69 16.98 15.75 32.01
C ASN A 69 15.73 15.36 31.19
N PRO A 70 15.86 15.08 29.88
CA PRO A 70 14.70 14.72 29.04
C PRO A 70 14.00 13.42 29.45
N LYS A 71 14.68 12.55 30.20
CA LYS A 71 14.10 11.30 30.71
C LYS A 71 13.08 11.53 31.83
N ASP A 72 13.16 12.66 32.50
CA ASP A 72 12.27 13.00 33.61
C ASP A 72 10.96 13.63 33.09
N ASN A 73 10.89 13.96 31.79
CA ASN A 73 9.68 14.45 31.14
C ASN A 73 8.81 13.27 30.68
N GLU A 74 7.83 12.89 31.49
CA GLU A 74 6.92 11.78 31.22
C GLU A 74 6.11 11.98 29.92
N GLU A 75 5.64 13.20 29.65
CA GLU A 75 4.90 13.52 28.43
C GLU A 75 5.74 13.25 27.18
N LEU A 76 7.01 13.67 27.19
CA LEU A 76 7.94 13.44 26.10
C LEU A 76 8.25 11.94 25.92
N GLN A 77 8.38 11.19 27.02
CA GLN A 77 8.57 9.74 26.95
C GLN A 77 7.34 9.05 26.35
N ASN A 78 6.14 9.44 26.77
CA ASN A 78 4.88 8.92 26.23
C ASN A 78 4.75 9.21 24.74
N GLU A 79 5.09 10.43 24.32
CA GLU A 79 5.09 10.84 22.92
C GLU A 79 6.08 10.02 22.08
N MET A 80 7.30 9.81 22.58
CA MET A 80 8.28 8.94 21.93
C MET A 80 7.78 7.49 21.80
N GLN A 81 7.10 6.94 22.81
CA GLN A 81 6.51 5.60 22.71
C GLN A 81 5.35 5.57 21.72
N ARG A 82 4.54 6.62 21.65
CA ARG A 82 3.45 6.74 20.66
C ARG A 82 4.01 6.70 19.24
N VAL A 83 5.04 7.49 18.95
CA VAL A 83 5.68 7.50 17.62
C VAL A 83 6.32 6.16 17.29
N LYS A 84 6.99 5.49 18.25
CA LYS A 84 7.49 4.12 18.04
C LYS A 84 6.38 3.16 17.64
N SER A 85 5.22 3.21 18.31
CA SER A 85 4.07 2.39 17.94
C SER A 85 3.57 2.69 16.53
N LEU A 86 3.58 3.96 16.10
CA LEU A 86 3.18 4.33 14.74
C LEU A 86 4.17 3.80 13.70
N MET A 87 5.47 3.90 13.97
CA MET A 87 6.52 3.36 13.10
C MET A 87 6.41 1.84 12.93
N VAL A 88 6.14 1.11 14.02
CA VAL A 88 5.91 -0.34 13.96
C VAL A 88 4.72 -0.65 13.04
N ARG A 89 3.60 0.05 13.21
CA ARG A 89 2.41 -0.13 12.34
C ARG A 89 2.70 0.19 10.88
N THR A 90 3.46 1.25 10.61
CA THR A 90 3.85 1.60 9.24
C THR A 90 4.73 0.53 8.62
N LYS A 91 5.64 -0.06 9.39
CA LYS A 91 6.44 -1.21 8.93
C LYS A 91 5.58 -2.44 8.65
N GLU A 92 4.62 -2.76 9.51
CA GLU A 92 3.67 -3.85 9.25
C GLU A 92 2.84 -3.61 7.98
N GLN A 93 2.52 -2.36 7.66
CA GLN A 93 1.85 -2.02 6.40
C GLN A 93 2.80 -2.21 5.22
N GLU A 94 4.06 -1.80 5.34
CA GLU A 94 5.09 -2.05 4.32
C GLU A 94 5.24 -3.54 4.03
N ASP A 95 5.41 -4.33 5.08
CA ASP A 95 5.58 -5.77 5.01
C ASP A 95 4.35 -6.42 4.40
N ARG A 96 3.13 -6.00 4.77
CA ARG A 96 1.90 -6.47 4.11
C ARG A 96 1.87 -6.14 2.63
N ARG A 97 2.28 -4.93 2.22
CA ARG A 97 2.29 -4.57 0.79
C ARG A 97 3.31 -5.35 -0.02
N ASN A 98 4.46 -5.66 0.57
CA ASN A 98 5.58 -6.29 -0.13
C ASN A 98 5.54 -7.83 -0.06
N LEU A 99 5.00 -8.40 1.02
CA LEU A 99 5.06 -9.83 1.32
C LEU A 99 3.70 -10.53 1.24
N ALA A 100 2.58 -9.80 1.17
CA ALA A 100 1.28 -10.45 1.05
C ALA A 100 1.19 -11.20 -0.29
N PRO A 101 0.85 -12.49 -0.29
CA PRO A 101 0.64 -13.23 -1.52
C PRO A 101 -0.54 -12.62 -2.28
N GLU A 102 -0.28 -12.17 -3.51
CA GLU A 102 -1.35 -11.72 -4.40
C GLU A 102 -2.21 -12.91 -4.83
N ILE A 103 -3.52 -12.79 -4.66
CA ILE A 103 -4.44 -13.79 -5.19
C ILE A 103 -4.39 -13.71 -6.71
N ASN A 104 -4.05 -14.83 -7.37
CA ASN A 104 -4.11 -14.91 -8.83
C ASN A 104 -5.57 -14.85 -9.29
N GLN A 105 -6.03 -13.65 -9.63
CA GLN A 105 -7.42 -13.39 -10.01
C GLN A 105 -7.89 -14.29 -11.16
N ARG A 106 -7.00 -14.63 -12.11
CA ARG A 106 -7.32 -15.51 -13.24
C ARG A 106 -7.61 -16.93 -12.75
N ALA A 107 -6.74 -17.47 -11.89
CA ALA A 107 -6.93 -18.80 -11.31
C ALA A 107 -8.19 -18.84 -10.44
N SER A 108 -8.41 -17.83 -9.59
CA SER A 108 -9.62 -17.73 -8.76
C SER A 108 -10.91 -17.69 -9.59
N LYS A 109 -10.94 -16.91 -10.68
CA LYS A 109 -12.09 -16.90 -11.60
C LYS A 109 -12.32 -18.27 -12.25
N ALA A 110 -11.24 -18.95 -12.66
CA ALA A 110 -11.33 -20.29 -13.22
C ALA A 110 -11.86 -21.32 -12.20
N PHE A 111 -11.41 -21.25 -10.94
CA PHE A 111 -11.91 -22.10 -9.87
C PHE A 111 -13.40 -21.90 -9.63
N VAL A 112 -13.86 -20.65 -9.51
CA VAL A 112 -15.29 -20.36 -9.31
C VAL A 112 -16.11 -20.82 -10.51
N ARG A 113 -15.66 -20.53 -11.73
CA ARG A 113 -16.37 -20.94 -12.95
C ARG A 113 -16.47 -22.46 -13.06
N ASN A 114 -15.39 -23.18 -12.79
CA ASN A 114 -15.38 -24.64 -12.86
C ASN A 114 -16.20 -25.28 -11.72
N ALA A 115 -16.20 -24.67 -10.53
CA ALA A 115 -17.02 -25.16 -9.40
C ALA A 115 -18.53 -24.98 -9.65
N LEU A 116 -18.93 -23.96 -10.39
CA LEU A 116 -20.32 -23.71 -10.79
C LEU A 116 -20.71 -24.42 -12.10
N PHE A 117 -19.78 -25.12 -12.75
CA PHE A 117 -20.04 -25.79 -14.01
C PHE A 117 -20.66 -27.17 -13.76
N ASP A 118 -21.92 -27.34 -14.14
CA ASP A 118 -22.59 -28.63 -14.12
C ASP A 118 -22.33 -29.38 -15.44
N VAL A 119 -21.63 -30.51 -15.33
CA VAL A 119 -21.24 -31.34 -16.47
C VAL A 119 -22.47 -31.97 -17.12
N ASP A 120 -23.46 -32.37 -16.34
CA ASP A 120 -24.63 -33.07 -16.87
C ASP A 120 -25.51 -32.13 -17.68
N GLU A 121 -25.78 -30.93 -17.15
CA GLU A 121 -26.52 -29.89 -17.87
C GLU A 121 -25.78 -29.44 -19.15
N SER A 122 -24.45 -29.29 -19.08
CA SER A 122 -23.65 -28.92 -20.26
C SER A 122 -23.67 -30.00 -21.34
N THR A 123 -23.61 -31.28 -20.94
CA THR A 123 -23.58 -32.40 -21.87
C THR A 123 -24.93 -32.57 -22.54
N GLN A 124 -26.04 -32.40 -21.80
CA GLN A 124 -27.40 -32.40 -22.34
C GLN A 124 -27.56 -31.28 -23.38
N ARG A 125 -27.16 -30.04 -23.05
CA ARG A 125 -27.21 -28.91 -23.99
C ARG A 125 -26.42 -29.16 -25.28
N ILE A 126 -25.26 -29.82 -25.18
CA ILE A 126 -24.44 -30.16 -26.36
C ILE A 126 -25.14 -31.25 -27.21
N GLN A 127 -25.74 -32.25 -26.57
CA GLN A 127 -26.48 -33.31 -27.26
C GLN A 127 -27.72 -32.77 -27.97
N GLU A 128 -28.52 -31.93 -27.30
CA GLU A 128 -29.69 -31.26 -27.88
C GLU A 128 -29.31 -30.40 -29.08
N LYS A 129 -28.22 -29.63 -28.97
CA LYS A 129 -27.74 -28.80 -30.07
C LYS A 129 -27.27 -29.62 -31.28
N ARG A 130 -26.54 -30.71 -31.05
CA ARG A 130 -26.13 -31.62 -32.14
C ARG A 130 -27.32 -32.34 -32.79
N ALA A 131 -28.32 -32.71 -32.01
CA ALA A 131 -29.54 -33.32 -32.53
C ALA A 131 -30.34 -32.32 -33.39
N ALA A 132 -30.42 -31.05 -32.97
CA ALA A 132 -31.05 -29.99 -33.75
C ALA A 132 -30.30 -29.68 -35.06
N GLU A 133 -28.96 -29.65 -35.03
CA GLU A 133 -28.12 -29.45 -36.22
C GLU A 133 -28.23 -30.63 -37.20
N ALA A 134 -28.30 -31.87 -36.72
CA ALA A 134 -28.51 -33.06 -37.56
C ALA A 134 -29.91 -33.10 -38.20
N ALA A 135 -30.96 -32.76 -37.45
CA ALA A 135 -32.32 -32.68 -37.96
C ALA A 135 -32.49 -31.55 -39.00
N ALA A 136 -31.77 -30.44 -38.84
CA ALA A 136 -31.75 -29.37 -39.84
C ALA A 136 -31.06 -29.80 -41.15
N ALA A 137 -29.97 -30.58 -41.06
CA ALA A 137 -29.29 -31.13 -42.22
C ALA A 137 -30.14 -32.17 -42.98
N GLU A 138 -30.84 -33.06 -42.26
CA GLU A 138 -31.79 -34.01 -42.89
C GLU A 138 -33.00 -33.32 -43.54
N ALA A 139 -33.46 -32.19 -42.99
CA ALA A 139 -34.54 -31.40 -43.58
C ALA A 139 -34.10 -30.67 -44.85
N GLU A 140 -32.81 -30.35 -44.99
CA GLU A 140 -32.23 -29.73 -46.20
C GLU A 140 -31.97 -30.77 -47.32
N GLU A 141 -31.80 -32.05 -47.00
CA GLU A 141 -31.54 -33.13 -47.95
C GLU A 141 -32.83 -33.80 -48.51
N ALA A 142 -34.02 -33.42 -48.02
CA ALA A 142 -35.28 -34.04 -48.45
C ALA A 142 -35.66 -33.65 -49.90
N PRO A 143 -35.86 -34.61 -50.83
CA PRO A 143 -36.10 -34.30 -52.24
C PRO A 143 -37.46 -33.63 -52.48
N PRO A 144 -37.57 -32.73 -53.48
CA PRO A 144 -38.76 -31.93 -53.69
C PRO A 144 -39.97 -32.80 -54.07
N LYS A 145 -41.07 -32.64 -53.34
CA LYS A 145 -42.36 -33.29 -53.65
C LYS A 145 -42.93 -32.70 -54.93
N ILE A 146 -42.86 -33.46 -56.03
CA ILE A 146 -43.52 -33.12 -57.30
C ILE A 146 -45.05 -33.22 -57.10
N PRO A 147 -45.83 -32.15 -57.28
CA PRO A 147 -47.28 -32.20 -57.14
C PRO A 147 -47.90 -33.01 -58.29
N LYS A 148 -48.74 -33.99 -57.98
CA LYS A 148 -49.56 -34.69 -58.97
C LYS A 148 -50.68 -33.75 -59.45
N MET A 149 -50.67 -33.41 -60.74
CA MET A 149 -51.83 -32.85 -61.43
C MET A 149 -52.84 -33.98 -61.63
N THR A 150 -54.04 -33.81 -61.07
CA THR A 150 -55.22 -34.60 -61.42
C THR A 150 -56.02 -33.85 -62.48
N ASP A 151 -56.38 -34.58 -63.53
CA ASP A 151 -57.05 -34.17 -64.77
C ASP A 151 -58.37 -33.40 -64.60
#